data_AF-A0AAV5KX80-F1
#
_entry.id   AF-A0AAV5KX80-F1
#
_cell.length_a   1.000
_cell.length_b   1.000
_cell.length_c   1.000
_cell.angle_alpha   90.00
_cell.angle_beta   90.00
_cell.angle_gamma   90.00
#
_symmetry.space_group_name_H-M   'P 1'
#
loop_
_entity.id
_entity.type
_entity.pdbx_description
1 polymer ?
#
loop_
_entity_poly.entity_id
_entity_poly.type
_entity_poly.pdbx_seq_one_letter_code
_entity_poly.pdbx_strand_id
1 'polypeptide(L)'
;MEASIMDGNKRRCSAVSSVTTVKNPISLARLVMEKSPHSYLAFSGAEEFGQGQVEIHKSKFEIYRVGREFEIHEIYNSNYMYFG
;
A
#
# COMPACT_ATOMS: atom_id res chain seq x y z
N MET A 1 -2.44 2.61 -0.95
CA MET A 1 -2.58 2.91 0.49
C MET A 1 -1.87 1.82 1.28
N GLU A 2 -1.36 2.17 2.46
CA GLU A 2 -0.48 1.35 3.30
C GLU A 2 -0.98 1.40 4.76
N ALA A 3 -0.87 0.28 5.50
CA ALA A 3 -1.12 0.29 6.94
C ALA A 3 -0.41 -0.85 7.66
N SER A 4 -0.06 -0.64 8.93
CA SER A 4 0.54 -1.67 9.80
C SER A 4 -0.04 -1.61 11.21
N ILE A 5 -0.01 -2.75 11.90
CA ILE A 5 -0.53 -2.89 13.24
C ILE A 5 0.28 -3.88 14.07
N MET A 6 0.48 -3.57 15.35
CA MET A 6 1.26 -4.38 16.28
C MET A 6 0.49 -4.60 17.59
N ASP A 7 0.54 -5.82 18.09
CA ASP A 7 0.07 -6.23 19.42
C ASP A 7 1.30 -6.67 20.23
N GLY A 8 1.78 -5.78 21.11
CA GLY A 8 2.97 -6.00 21.93
C GLY A 8 2.81 -7.09 22.99
N ASN A 9 1.57 -7.33 23.46
CA ASN A 9 1.31 -8.35 24.47
C ASN A 9 1.48 -9.76 23.89
N LYS A 10 1.01 -9.97 22.66
CA LYS A 10 1.13 -11.25 21.95
C LYS A 10 2.32 -11.32 21.00
N ARG A 11 3.13 -10.26 20.91
CA ARG A 11 4.24 -10.11 19.95
C ARG A 11 3.84 -10.40 18.51
N ARG A 12 2.63 -9.99 18.12
CA ARG A 12 2.12 -10.15 16.75
C ARG A 12 2.18 -8.82 16.02
N CYS A 13 2.47 -8.86 14.73
CA CYS A 13 2.40 -7.71 13.86
C CYS A 13 1.84 -8.11 12.50
N SER A 14 1.16 -7.17 11.84
CA SER A 14 0.68 -7.35 10.48
C SER A 14 0.68 -6.05 9.72
N ALA A 15 0.88 -6.13 8.41
CA ALA A 15 0.85 -4.96 7.54
C ALA A 15 0.27 -5.28 6.17
N VAL A 16 -0.26 -4.25 5.52
CA VAL A 16 -0.77 -4.30 4.16
C VAL A 16 -0.22 -3.17 3.31
N SER A 17 0.04 -3.49 2.04
CA SER A 17 0.61 -2.56 1.08
C SER A 17 -0.08 -2.58 -0.26
N SER A 18 0.02 -1.47 -0.98
CA SER A 18 -0.44 -1.31 -2.36
C SER A 18 -1.93 -1.65 -2.51
N VAL A 19 -2.74 -1.35 -1.49
CA VAL A 19 -4.20 -1.48 -1.53
C VAL A 19 -4.85 -0.19 -2.02
N THR A 20 -5.85 -0.31 -2.86
CA THR A 20 -6.44 0.78 -3.64
C THR A 20 -7.96 0.88 -3.45
N THR A 21 -8.62 -0.24 -3.16
CA THR A 21 -10.08 -0.32 -3.03
C THR A 21 -10.57 -0.36 -1.59
N VAL A 22 -9.68 -0.60 -0.63
CA VAL A 22 -10.04 -0.78 0.79
C VAL A 22 -10.19 0.60 1.44
N LYS A 23 -11.39 0.91 1.96
CA LYS A 23 -11.69 2.22 2.57
C LYS A 23 -10.85 2.48 3.81
N ASN A 24 -10.64 1.44 4.62
CA ASN A 24 -9.84 1.52 5.84
C ASN A 24 -8.73 0.44 5.84
N PRO A 25 -7.51 0.78 5.37
CA PRO A 25 -6.39 -0.16 5.34
C PRO A 25 -6.01 -0.74 6.70
N ILE A 26 -6.23 -0.03 7.81
CA ILE A 26 -5.92 -0.57 9.15
C ILE A 26 -6.85 -1.72 9.54
N SER A 27 -8.09 -1.70 9.08
CA SER A 27 -9.04 -2.81 9.28
C SER A 27 -8.57 -4.07 8.54
N LEU A 28 -8.00 -3.91 7.35
CA LEU A 28 -7.41 -5.02 6.62
C LEU A 28 -6.14 -5.56 7.29
N ALA A 29 -5.24 -4.69 7.76
CA ALA A 29 -4.07 -5.12 8.53
C ALA A 29 -4.47 -5.88 9.82
N ARG A 30 -5.54 -5.46 10.49
CA ARG A 30 -6.12 -6.19 11.63
C ARG A 30 -6.63 -7.57 11.22
N LEU A 31 -7.33 -7.65 10.09
CA LEU A 31 -7.84 -8.93 9.56
C LEU A 31 -6.69 -9.91 9.29
N VAL A 32 -5.59 -9.43 8.72
CA VAL A 32 -4.38 -10.24 8.49
C VAL A 32 -3.84 -10.78 9.81
N MET A 33 -3.75 -9.94 10.85
CA MET A 33 -3.27 -10.36 12.18
C MET A 33 -4.14 -11.44 12.84
N GLU A 34 -5.44 -11.40 12.61
CA GLU A 34 -6.40 -12.27 13.29
C GLU A 34 -6.72 -13.55 12.53
N LYS A 35 -6.72 -13.51 11.19
CA LYS A 35 -7.23 -14.59 10.34
C LYS A 35 -6.21 -15.17 9.38
N SER A 36 -4.94 -14.80 9.49
CA SER A 36 -3.86 -15.29 8.64
C SER A 36 -2.61 -15.58 9.47
N PRO A 37 -1.79 -16.57 9.05
CA PRO A 37 -0.46 -16.78 9.62
C PRO A 37 0.59 -15.78 9.10
N HIS A 38 0.24 -14.91 8.14
CA HIS A 38 1.18 -14.00 7.48
C HIS A 38 1.29 -12.65 8.21
N SER A 39 2.51 -12.12 8.32
CA SER A 39 2.76 -10.79 8.89
C SER A 39 2.62 -9.65 7.87
N TYR A 40 2.49 -9.96 6.58
CA TYR A 40 2.43 -8.95 5.53
C TYR A 40 1.69 -9.48 4.29
N LEU A 41 0.79 -8.68 3.74
CA LEU A 41 0.17 -8.93 2.43
C LEU A 41 0.25 -7.65 1.57
N ALA A 42 0.34 -7.78 0.26
CA ALA A 42 0.41 -6.63 -0.62
C ALA A 42 -0.37 -6.84 -1.92
N PHE A 43 -0.64 -5.73 -2.62
CA PHE A 43 -1.27 -5.69 -3.93
C PHE A 43 -2.63 -6.42 -3.94
N SER A 44 -2.95 -7.09 -5.05
CA SER A 44 -4.21 -7.83 -5.22
C SER A 44 -4.40 -8.92 -4.16
N GLY A 45 -3.32 -9.58 -3.72
CA GLY A 45 -3.40 -10.62 -2.70
C GLY A 45 -3.92 -10.09 -1.35
N ALA A 46 -3.62 -8.85 -1.00
CA ALA A 46 -4.18 -8.21 0.18
C ALA A 46 -5.67 -7.86 0.00
N GLU A 47 -6.06 -7.39 -1.18
CA GLU A 47 -7.46 -7.05 -1.48
C GLU A 47 -8.37 -8.28 -1.54
N GLU A 48 -7.91 -9.35 -2.19
CA GLU A 48 -8.61 -10.63 -2.28
C GLU A 48 -8.82 -11.24 -0.88
N PHE A 49 -7.81 -11.17 -0.02
CA PHE A 49 -7.92 -11.65 1.36
C PHE A 49 -8.99 -10.91 2.17
N GLY A 50 -9.15 -9.60 1.93
CA GLY A 50 -10.14 -8.76 2.59
C GLY A 50 -11.54 -8.81 1.99
N GLN A 51 -11.73 -9.47 0.85
CA GLN A 51 -12.97 -9.41 0.09
C GLN A 51 -14.17 -9.91 0.91
N GLY A 52 -15.22 -9.08 0.99
CA GLY A 52 -16.41 -9.38 1.78
C GLY A 52 -16.25 -9.24 3.30
N GLN A 53 -15.04 -8.92 3.79
CA GLN A 53 -14.73 -8.79 5.22
C GLN A 53 -14.39 -7.35 5.64
N VAL A 54 -14.01 -6.49 4.69
CA VAL A 54 -13.75 -5.06 4.94
C VAL A 54 -14.60 -4.18 4.01
N GLU A 55 -14.86 -2.95 4.46
CA GLU A 55 -15.56 -1.97 3.64
C GLU A 55 -14.68 -1.55 2.47
N ILE A 56 -15.20 -1.75 1.27
CA ILE A 56 -14.55 -1.38 0.02
C ILE A 56 -15.16 -0.09 -0.52
N HIS A 57 -14.30 0.84 -0.91
CA HIS A 57 -14.67 1.97 -1.73
C HIS A 57 -14.19 1.70 -3.15
N LYS A 58 -15.11 1.60 -4.12
CA LYS A 58 -14.74 1.50 -5.54
C LYS A 58 -14.17 2.84 -5.98
N SER A 59 -12.91 3.09 -5.68
CA SER A 59 -12.19 4.21 -6.27
C SER A 59 -11.91 3.84 -7.72
N LYS A 60 -12.51 4.57 -8.67
CA LYS A 60 -12.09 4.55 -10.06
C LYS A 60 -10.89 5.48 -10.14
N PHE A 61 -9.76 5.07 -9.57
CA PHE A 61 -8.49 5.77 -9.82
C PHE A 61 -8.04 5.37 -11.23
N GLU A 62 -8.65 5.99 -12.24
CA GLU A 62 -7.97 6.15 -13.51
C GLU A 62 -6.70 6.93 -13.17
N ILE A 63 -5.56 6.25 -13.30
CA ILE A 63 -4.26 6.86 -13.14
C ILE A 63 -4.16 7.88 -14.29
N TYR A 64 -4.65 9.11 -14.08
CA TYR A 64 -4.19 10.23 -14.86
C TYR A 64 -2.69 10.23 -14.62
N ARG A 65 -1.93 9.77 -15.62
CA ARG A 65 -0.49 10.00 -15.68
C ARG A 65 -0.33 11.52 -15.54
N VAL A 66 -0.06 11.98 -14.32
CA VAL A 66 0.28 13.37 -14.06
C VAL A 66 1.65 13.54 -14.70
N GLY A 67 1.66 14.02 -15.94
CA GLY A 67 2.86 14.31 -16.73
C GLY A 67 3.70 15.46 -16.17
N ARG A 68 3.71 15.65 -14.85
CA ARG A 68 4.44 16.73 -14.15
C ARG A 68 5.43 16.24 -13.10
N GLU A 69 5.45 14.94 -12.74
CA GLU A 69 6.46 14.39 -11.83
C GLU A 69 7.65 13.72 -12.54
N PHE A 70 7.58 13.51 -13.86
CA PHE A 70 8.72 12.96 -14.61
C PHE A 70 9.80 14.00 -14.96
N GLU A 71 9.50 15.30 -14.93
CA GLU A 71 10.52 16.33 -15.20
C GLU A 71 11.57 16.42 -14.08
N ILE A 72 11.20 16.24 -12.80
CA ILE A 72 12.16 16.36 -11.71
C ILE A 72 13.20 15.23 -11.69
N HIS A 73 12.87 14.03 -12.18
CA HIS A 73 13.81 12.91 -12.23
C HIS A 73 14.75 12.94 -13.45
N GLU A 74 14.35 13.53 -14.57
CA GLU A 74 15.27 13.77 -15.70
C GLU A 74 16.18 14.99 -15.46
N ILE A 75 15.67 16.07 -14.87
CA ILE A 75 16.46 17.28 -14.56
C ILE A 75 17.55 16.98 -13.50
N TYR A 76 17.26 16.09 -12.54
CA TYR A 76 18.26 15.69 -11.54
C TYR A 76 19.37 14.81 -12.13
N ASN A 77 19.10 14.05 -13.20
CA ASN A 77 20.13 13.22 -13.86
C ASN A 77 20.92 13.98 -14.93
N SER A 78 20.33 14.99 -15.59
CA SER A 78 21.03 15.78 -16.62
C SER A 78 22.00 16.82 -16.05
N ASN A 79 21.87 17.22 -14.77
CA ASN A 79 22.71 18.24 -14.14
C ASN A 79 23.98 17.69 -13.44
N TYR A 80 24.18 16.37 -13.39
CA TYR A 80 25.44 15.77 -12.89
C TYR A 80 26.41 15.36 -14.02
N MET A 81 26.14 15.72 -15.28
CA MET A 81 26.98 15.38 -16.43
C MET A 81 27.79 16.56 -16.99
N TYR A 82 28.01 17.61 -16.17
CA TYR A 82 28.89 18.75 -16.48
C TYR A 82 29.69 19.21 -15.25
N PHE A 83 30.23 18.30 -14.44
CA PHE A 83 31.41 18.59 -13.60
C PHE A 83 32.06 17.26 -13.24
N GLY A 84 33.09 16.91 -14.01
CA GLY A 84 33.89 15.68 -13.93
C GLY A 84 34.72 15.54 -15.18
#